data_AF-K9UPU7-F1
#
_entry.id   AF-K9UPU7-F1
#
_cell.length_a   1.000
_cell.length_b   1.000
_cell.length_c   1.000
_cell.angle_alpha   90.00
_cell.angle_beta   90.00
_cell.angle_gamma   90.00
#
_symmetry.space_group_name_H-M   'P 1'
#
loop_
_entity.id
_entity.type
_entity.pdbx_description
1 polymer ?
#
loop_
_entity_poly.entity_id
_entity_poly.type
_entity_poly.pdbx_seq_one_letter_code
_entity_poly.pdbx_strand_id
1 'polypeptide(L)'
;MQHFYSGWHQINSGESGTKHFPRCLVSASRLQSRRSLFPIQNWILDCGTYSRFHSHGQHLPIDIYVALVKTWQHHGCLDAWVSQDWLCHRAILKITNMSIYQHQQLTIDRYDRLLNCNLSAYLMPVLQGDRPIDYVCHLEDYGDRLALGQWVGVGSIAHLPPKQIAQILLQIKSERPDLRLHGFGVKLRALAQPLIWDLLYSADSAAAGLYRGNGQLKYCDSNNPLTAVTYAANIREPNPTIFRQITISK
;
A
#
# COMPACT_ATOMS: atom_id res chain seq x y z
N MET A 1 -5.62 -5.07 -13.34
CA MET A 1 -4.38 -4.86 -12.54
C MET A 1 -3.18 -5.40 -13.30
N GLN A 2 -2.07 -4.64 -13.36
CA GLN A 2 -0.85 -5.01 -14.09
C GLN A 2 0.29 -5.50 -13.20
N HIS A 3 0.36 -5.03 -11.95
CA HIS A 3 1.45 -5.38 -11.03
C HIS A 3 0.93 -5.75 -9.65
N PHE A 4 1.42 -6.88 -9.12
CA PHE A 4 1.17 -7.28 -7.74
C PHE A 4 2.49 -7.33 -6.96
N TYR A 5 2.49 -6.77 -5.75
CA TYR A 5 3.65 -6.75 -4.85
C TYR A 5 3.37 -7.63 -3.64
N SER A 6 4.22 -8.62 -3.39
CA SER A 6 4.14 -9.42 -2.17
C SER A 6 4.62 -8.60 -0.98
N GLY A 7 3.72 -8.31 -0.03
CA GLY A 7 4.08 -7.66 1.22
C GLY A 7 4.95 -8.59 2.07
N TRP A 8 6.25 -8.29 2.13
CA TRP A 8 7.23 -9.07 2.89
C TRP A 8 7.91 -8.19 3.94
N HIS A 9 7.35 -8.21 5.14
CA HIS A 9 7.81 -7.38 6.26
C HIS A 9 8.84 -8.07 7.14
N GLN A 10 9.51 -9.13 6.67
CA GLN A 10 10.47 -9.93 7.46
C GLN A 10 11.83 -10.05 6.78
N ILE A 11 12.59 -8.95 6.79
CA ILE A 11 13.93 -8.89 6.16
C ILE A 11 15.04 -9.21 7.18
N ASN A 12 14.68 -9.31 8.47
CA ASN A 12 15.64 -9.37 9.58
C ASN A 12 15.83 -10.77 10.21
N SER A 13 15.13 -11.79 9.75
CA SER A 13 15.26 -13.17 10.26
C SER A 13 15.72 -14.13 9.17
N GLY A 14 17.03 -14.40 9.11
CA GLY A 14 17.61 -15.41 8.20
C GLY A 14 17.74 -14.98 6.74
N GLU A 15 17.56 -15.92 5.82
CA GLU A 15 17.51 -15.64 4.37
C GLU A 15 16.27 -14.80 4.05
N SER A 16 16.47 -13.57 3.54
CA SER A 16 15.36 -12.69 3.19
C SER A 16 14.43 -13.34 2.18
N GLY A 17 13.16 -13.53 2.55
CA GLY A 17 12.13 -14.13 1.70
C GLY A 17 11.87 -13.35 0.40
N THR A 18 12.34 -12.10 0.31
CA THR A 18 12.30 -11.25 -0.88
C THR A 18 12.89 -11.92 -2.13
N LYS A 19 13.83 -12.87 -1.98
CA LYS A 19 14.40 -13.62 -3.11
C LYS A 19 13.36 -14.44 -3.89
N HIS A 20 12.23 -14.77 -3.25
CA HIS A 20 11.19 -15.61 -3.83
C HIS A 20 10.12 -14.85 -4.61
N PHE A 21 10.19 -13.51 -4.63
CA PHE A 21 9.16 -12.70 -5.27
C PHE A 21 9.78 -11.83 -6.36
N PRO A 22 9.16 -11.75 -7.55
CA PRO A 22 9.59 -10.82 -8.59
C PRO A 22 9.33 -9.36 -8.17
N ARG A 23 8.31 -9.13 -7.33
CA ARG A 23 7.90 -7.81 -6.82
C ARG A 23 7.58 -7.87 -5.33
N CYS A 24 8.17 -6.96 -4.56
CA CYS A 24 7.96 -6.88 -3.10
C CYS A 24 7.52 -5.50 -2.62
N LEU A 25 6.69 -5.47 -1.58
CA LEU A 25 6.54 -4.29 -0.73
C LEU A 25 7.38 -4.49 0.54
N VAL A 26 8.30 -3.56 0.80
CA VAL A 26 9.24 -3.58 1.92
C VAL A 26 9.00 -2.37 2.82
N SER A 27 8.91 -2.58 4.14
CA SER A 27 8.71 -1.48 5.08
C SER A 27 10.03 -0.81 5.50
N ALA A 28 10.06 0.51 5.51
CA ALA A 28 11.16 1.35 6.00
C ALA A 28 11.54 1.02 7.44
N SER A 29 10.57 0.66 8.28
CA SER A 29 10.82 0.26 9.67
C SER A 29 11.72 -0.98 9.77
N ARG A 30 11.71 -1.86 8.76
CA ARG A 30 12.59 -3.04 8.72
C ARG A 30 13.99 -2.69 8.23
N LEU A 31 14.11 -1.71 7.34
CA LEU A 31 15.40 -1.26 6.82
C LEU A 31 16.18 -0.38 7.80
N GLN A 32 15.53 0.27 8.76
CA GLN A 32 16.19 1.15 9.75
C GLN A 32 17.33 0.45 10.52
N SER A 33 17.13 -0.80 10.94
CA SER A 33 18.14 -1.60 11.63
C SER A 33 18.98 -2.47 10.71
N ARG A 34 18.66 -2.53 9.41
CA ARG A 34 19.37 -3.35 8.44
C ARG A 34 20.74 -2.75 8.16
N ARG A 35 21.77 -3.60 8.08
CA ARG A 35 23.16 -3.22 7.79
C ARG A 35 23.73 -3.90 6.55
N SER A 36 23.23 -5.09 6.21
CA SER A 36 23.69 -5.86 5.06
C SER A 36 22.68 -5.85 3.92
N LEU A 37 23.18 -5.99 2.69
CA LEU A 37 22.35 -6.18 1.51
C LEU A 37 21.51 -7.47 1.61
N PHE A 38 20.48 -7.57 0.79
CA PHE A 38 19.59 -8.74 0.73
C PHE A 38 19.07 -8.93 -0.71
N PRO A 39 18.80 -10.14 -1.19
CA PRO A 39 18.34 -10.31 -2.56
C PRO A 39 16.96 -9.67 -2.77
N ILE A 40 16.84 -8.74 -3.72
CA ILE A 40 15.57 -8.10 -4.07
C ILE A 40 15.59 -7.70 -5.55
N GLN A 41 14.43 -7.83 -6.20
CA GLN A 41 14.23 -7.47 -7.60
C GLN A 41 13.49 -6.12 -7.67
N ASN A 42 12.29 -6.09 -8.23
CA ASN A 42 11.41 -4.93 -8.24
C ASN A 42 10.74 -4.74 -6.88
N TRP A 43 10.68 -3.51 -6.39
CA TRP A 43 10.09 -3.28 -5.08
C TRP A 43 9.59 -1.87 -4.84
N ILE A 44 8.67 -1.78 -3.88
CA ILE A 44 8.19 -0.52 -3.32
C ILE A 44 8.68 -0.42 -1.86
N LEU A 45 9.19 0.75 -1.48
CA LEU A 45 9.50 1.08 -0.09
C LEU A 45 8.28 1.72 0.58
N ASP A 46 7.54 0.93 1.34
CA ASP A 46 6.47 1.39 2.24
C ASP A 46 7.07 2.19 3.41
N CYS A 47 6.50 3.34 3.72
CA CYS A 47 6.92 4.20 4.82
C CYS A 47 6.59 3.61 6.21
N GLY A 48 5.72 2.60 6.27
CA GLY A 48 5.45 1.80 7.47
C GLY A 48 4.53 2.46 8.49
N THR A 49 3.65 3.36 8.04
CA THR A 49 2.76 4.19 8.88
C THR A 49 2.04 3.38 9.94
N TYR A 50 1.34 2.31 9.55
CA TYR A 50 0.53 1.52 10.49
C TYR A 50 1.35 0.98 11.67
N SER A 51 2.48 0.32 11.39
CA SER A 51 3.35 -0.23 12.44
C SER A 51 3.96 0.87 13.31
N ARG A 52 4.39 1.98 12.71
CA ARG A 52 5.04 3.07 13.44
C ARG A 52 4.10 3.81 14.36
N PHE A 53 2.87 4.10 13.95
CA PHE A 53 1.91 4.76 14.83
C PHE A 53 1.52 3.87 16.01
N HIS A 54 1.37 2.57 15.79
CA HIS A 54 1.10 1.63 16.88
C HIS A 54 2.26 1.51 17.88
N SER A 55 3.51 1.53 17.42
CA SER A 55 4.69 1.36 18.30
C SER A 55 5.24 2.66 18.88
N HIS A 56 5.09 3.78 18.18
CA HIS A 56 5.78 5.04 18.49
C HIS A 56 4.88 6.28 18.36
N GLY A 57 3.65 6.16 17.88
CA GLY A 57 2.73 7.29 17.69
C GLY A 57 3.13 8.28 16.59
N GLN A 58 4.19 8.03 15.82
CA GLN A 58 4.71 8.97 14.83
C GLN A 58 5.52 8.30 13.70
N HIS A 59 5.60 8.98 12.56
CA HIS A 59 6.50 8.61 11.46
C HIS A 59 7.98 8.69 11.83
N LEU A 60 8.83 8.15 10.95
CA LEU A 60 10.24 8.55 10.95
C LEU A 60 10.35 10.04 10.62
N PRO A 61 11.31 10.76 11.22
CA PRO A 61 11.72 12.07 10.73
C PRO A 61 12.03 12.03 9.22
N ILE A 62 11.73 13.12 8.50
CA ILE A 62 11.89 13.19 7.03
C ILE A 62 13.33 12.93 6.62
N ASP A 63 14.30 13.54 7.31
CA ASP A 63 15.73 13.39 7.07
C ASP A 63 16.17 11.93 7.22
N ILE A 64 15.69 11.24 8.26
CA ILE A 64 15.97 9.81 8.46
C ILE A 64 15.33 8.96 7.36
N TYR A 65 14.09 9.25 6.97
CA TYR A 65 13.43 8.50 5.90
C TYR A 65 14.11 8.71 4.54
N VAL A 66 14.47 9.94 4.22
CA VAL A 66 15.24 10.32 3.02
C VAL A 66 16.62 9.66 3.02
N ALA A 67 17.32 9.62 4.16
CA ALA A 67 18.60 8.93 4.27
C ALA A 67 18.47 7.41 4.00
N LEU A 68 17.38 6.79 4.47
CA LEU A 68 17.07 5.40 4.11
C LEU A 68 16.86 5.25 2.60
N VAL A 69 16.06 6.10 1.97
CA VAL A 69 15.82 6.02 0.51
C VAL A 69 17.14 6.19 -0.25
N LYS A 70 17.96 7.19 0.10
CA LYS A 70 19.28 7.41 -0.52
C LYS A 70 20.19 6.18 -0.41
N THR A 71 20.15 5.49 0.73
CA THR A 71 20.94 4.28 0.98
C THR A 71 20.49 3.11 0.10
N TRP A 72 19.18 2.94 -0.08
CA TRP A 72 18.60 1.72 -0.66
C TRP A 72 18.09 1.87 -2.11
N GLN A 73 17.95 3.09 -2.65
CA GLN A 73 17.34 3.30 -3.98
C GLN A 73 18.07 2.63 -5.15
N HIS A 74 19.35 2.31 -5.00
CA HIS A 74 20.16 1.62 -6.01
C HIS A 74 20.27 0.10 -5.76
N HIS A 75 19.54 -0.42 -4.78
CA HIS A 75 19.56 -1.84 -4.42
C HIS A 75 18.33 -2.55 -4.99
N GLY A 76 18.53 -3.42 -5.98
CA GLY A 76 17.44 -3.92 -6.82
C GLY A 76 16.86 -2.82 -7.71
N CYS A 77 15.58 -2.95 -8.07
CA CYS A 77 14.83 -1.93 -8.82
C CYS A 77 13.76 -1.32 -7.91
N LEU A 78 14.07 -0.18 -7.30
CA LEU A 78 13.09 0.55 -6.49
C LEU A 78 12.09 1.24 -7.42
N ASP A 79 10.92 0.62 -7.60
CA ASP A 79 9.85 1.12 -8.47
C ASP A 79 9.21 2.39 -7.89
N ALA A 80 9.08 2.44 -6.56
CA ALA A 80 8.59 3.62 -5.85
C ALA A 80 9.00 3.61 -4.37
N TRP A 81 9.07 4.78 -3.76
CA TRP A 81 8.99 4.94 -2.31
C TRP A 81 7.73 5.73 -1.97
N VAL A 82 7.05 5.35 -0.89
CA VAL A 82 5.72 5.87 -0.57
C VAL A 82 5.84 7.12 0.30
N SER A 83 5.08 8.16 -0.02
CA SER A 83 5.00 9.34 0.86
C SER A 83 4.57 8.94 2.28
N GLN A 84 5.04 9.67 3.30
CA GLN A 84 4.64 9.43 4.69
C GLN A 84 3.19 9.89 4.92
N ASP A 85 2.25 9.03 4.56
CA ASP A 85 0.81 9.24 4.63
C ASP A 85 0.27 9.11 6.06
N TRP A 86 -0.77 9.87 6.39
CA TRP A 86 -1.46 9.75 7.67
C TRP A 86 -2.74 8.94 7.48
N LEU A 87 -2.70 7.68 7.95
CA LEU A 87 -3.81 6.74 7.76
C LEU A 87 -5.11 7.24 8.41
N CYS A 88 -6.20 7.28 7.64
CA CYS A 88 -7.55 7.52 8.13
C CYS A 88 -8.22 6.27 8.77
N HIS A 89 -7.42 5.29 9.18
CA HIS A 89 -7.92 4.13 9.90
C HIS A 89 -8.35 4.51 11.34
N ARG A 90 -9.50 4.01 11.79
CA ARG A 90 -10.10 4.33 13.10
C ARG A 90 -9.15 4.20 14.29
N ALA A 91 -8.26 3.20 14.31
CA ALA A 91 -7.30 3.05 15.40
C ALA A 91 -6.25 4.16 15.42
N ILE A 92 -5.84 4.66 14.25
CA ILE A 92 -4.83 5.73 14.15
C ILE A 92 -5.47 7.08 14.46
N LEU A 93 -6.68 7.35 13.95
CA LEU A 93 -7.45 8.55 14.30
C LEU A 93 -7.66 8.69 15.81
N LYS A 94 -7.84 7.57 16.53
CA LYS A 94 -7.90 7.54 17.99
C LYS A 94 -6.57 7.86 18.67
N ILE A 95 -5.45 7.42 18.11
CA ILE A 95 -4.11 7.70 18.65
C ILE A 95 -3.78 9.18 18.48
N THR A 96 -4.10 9.76 17.32
CA THR A 96 -3.76 11.13 16.98
C THR A 96 -4.78 12.14 17.52
N ASN A 97 -6.01 11.71 17.77
CA ASN A 97 -7.16 12.58 18.07
C ASN A 97 -7.36 13.68 16.99
N MET A 98 -7.09 13.33 15.74
CA MET A 98 -7.23 14.21 14.58
C MET A 98 -8.40 13.76 13.70
N SER A 99 -8.94 14.70 12.93
CA SER A 99 -9.93 14.43 11.90
C SER A 99 -9.32 13.81 10.65
N ILE A 100 -10.18 13.24 9.79
CA ILE A 100 -9.78 12.77 8.45
C ILE A 100 -9.12 13.90 7.66
N TYR A 101 -9.74 15.09 7.63
CA TYR A 101 -9.19 16.25 6.93
C TYR A 101 -7.78 16.64 7.43
N GLN A 102 -7.56 16.63 8.75
CA GLN A 102 -6.23 16.90 9.30
C GLN A 102 -5.19 15.87 8.85
N HIS A 103 -5.56 14.59 8.78
CA HIS A 103 -4.68 13.55 8.23
C HIS A 103 -4.41 13.75 6.73
N GLN A 104 -5.39 14.18 5.94
CA GLN A 104 -5.21 14.47 4.52
C GLN A 104 -4.22 15.63 4.32
N GLN A 105 -4.42 16.74 5.05
CA GLN A 105 -3.50 17.89 5.02
C GLN A 105 -2.07 17.52 5.44
N LEU A 106 -1.92 16.72 6.50
CA LEU A 106 -0.61 16.23 6.93
C LEU A 106 0.02 15.27 5.90
N THR A 107 -0.78 14.49 5.18
CA THR A 107 -0.30 13.63 4.09
C THR A 107 0.27 14.47 2.96
N ILE A 108 -0.42 15.54 2.56
CA ILE A 108 0.04 16.47 1.52
C ILE A 108 1.29 17.22 1.99
N ASP A 109 1.33 17.76 3.22
CA ASP A 109 2.53 18.43 3.76
C ASP A 109 3.76 17.51 3.67
N ARG A 110 3.61 16.24 4.07
CA ARG A 110 4.72 15.30 4.01
C ARG A 110 5.10 14.95 2.58
N TYR A 111 4.14 14.80 1.68
CA TYR A 111 4.43 14.61 0.25
C TYR A 111 5.25 15.77 -0.30
N ASP A 112 4.82 17.02 -0.09
CA ASP A 112 5.51 18.22 -0.59
C ASP A 112 6.95 18.32 -0.03
N ARG A 113 7.13 18.05 1.27
CA ARG A 113 8.46 18.07 1.91
C ARG A 113 9.38 16.97 1.39
N LEU A 114 8.85 15.77 1.12
CA LEU A 114 9.61 14.66 0.56
C LEU A 114 9.94 14.90 -0.91
N LEU A 115 9.01 15.47 -1.68
CA LEU A 115 9.21 15.82 -3.08
C LEU A 115 10.34 16.85 -3.23
N ASN A 116 10.38 17.86 -2.36
CA ASN A 116 11.43 18.88 -2.31
C ASN A 116 12.84 18.34 -2.00
N CYS A 117 12.96 17.08 -1.55
CA CYS A 117 14.26 16.44 -1.37
C CYS A 117 14.90 15.98 -2.69
N ASN A 118 14.17 16.02 -3.81
CA ASN A 118 14.67 15.78 -5.18
C ASN A 118 15.49 14.49 -5.34
N LEU A 119 14.98 13.39 -4.81
CA LEU A 119 15.58 12.07 -5.04
C LEU A 119 15.23 11.54 -6.43
N SER A 120 16.14 10.76 -7.03
CA SER A 120 15.92 10.12 -8.34
C SER A 120 14.83 9.05 -8.31
N ALA A 121 14.59 8.42 -7.16
CA ALA A 121 13.55 7.41 -7.01
C ALA A 121 12.15 8.05 -7.04
N TYR A 122 11.22 7.39 -7.73
CA TYR A 122 9.83 7.87 -7.84
C TYR A 122 9.12 7.90 -6.48
N LEU A 123 8.66 9.09 -6.07
CA LEU A 123 7.85 9.29 -4.86
C LEU A 123 6.37 9.08 -5.20
N MET A 124 5.75 8.06 -4.60
CA MET A 124 4.33 7.78 -4.75
C MET A 124 3.50 8.63 -3.77
N PRO A 125 2.65 9.57 -4.24
CA PRO A 125 1.66 10.23 -3.40
C PRO A 125 0.56 9.23 -3.00
N VAL A 126 -0.12 9.51 -1.88
CA VAL A 126 -1.16 8.61 -1.35
C VAL A 126 -2.42 9.39 -1.03
N LEU A 127 -3.55 8.90 -1.55
CA LEU A 127 -4.89 9.32 -1.16
C LEU A 127 -5.32 8.59 0.11
N GLN A 128 -5.96 9.35 0.99
CA GLN A 128 -6.47 8.92 2.30
C GLN A 128 -7.92 9.36 2.47
N GLY A 129 -8.70 8.52 3.16
CA GLY A 129 -10.10 8.76 3.50
C GLY A 129 -10.73 7.53 4.16
N ASP A 130 -12.00 7.62 4.55
CA ASP A 130 -12.78 6.49 5.08
C ASP A 130 -13.94 6.11 4.13
N ARG A 131 -14.56 7.12 3.51
CA ARG A 131 -15.69 7.00 2.59
C ARG A 131 -15.33 7.57 1.22
N PRO A 132 -16.02 7.19 0.14
CA PRO A 132 -15.71 7.66 -1.22
C PRO A 132 -15.52 9.18 -1.35
N ILE A 133 -16.40 9.97 -0.72
CA ILE A 133 -16.32 11.44 -0.76
C ILE A 133 -15.03 11.99 -0.13
N ASP A 134 -14.50 11.33 0.90
CA ASP A 134 -13.27 11.80 1.54
C ASP A 134 -12.09 11.71 0.56
N TYR A 135 -12.07 10.71 -0.34
CA TYR A 135 -11.04 10.58 -1.37
C TYR A 135 -11.19 11.61 -2.49
N VAL A 136 -12.42 12.04 -2.80
CA VAL A 136 -12.69 13.14 -3.75
C VAL A 136 -12.15 14.45 -3.17
N CYS A 137 -12.49 14.78 -1.93
CA CYS A 137 -11.95 15.97 -1.27
C CYS A 137 -10.43 15.95 -1.22
N HIS A 138 -9.81 14.78 -0.99
CA HIS A 138 -8.36 14.67 -0.99
C HIS A 138 -7.74 14.84 -2.39
N LEU A 139 -8.41 14.36 -3.45
CA LEU A 139 -7.99 14.62 -4.83
C LEU A 139 -8.00 16.13 -5.13
N GLU A 140 -9.06 16.82 -4.71
CA GLU A 140 -9.19 18.27 -4.85
C GLU A 140 -8.09 19.00 -4.07
N ASP A 141 -7.82 18.60 -2.82
CA ASP A 141 -6.76 19.18 -1.99
C ASP A 141 -5.35 18.96 -2.59
N TYR A 142 -5.11 17.79 -3.17
CA TYR A 142 -3.87 17.54 -3.90
C TYR A 142 -3.75 18.48 -5.12
N GLY A 143 -4.84 18.64 -5.89
CA GLY A 143 -4.89 19.51 -7.06
C GLY A 143 -3.80 19.19 -8.09
N ASP A 144 -3.11 20.22 -8.57
CA ASP A 144 -2.07 20.13 -9.60
C ASP A 144 -0.80 19.36 -9.18
N ARG A 145 -0.70 18.98 -7.90
CA ARG A 145 0.36 18.07 -7.42
C ARG A 145 0.27 16.69 -8.06
N LEU A 146 -0.93 16.29 -8.50
CA LEU A 146 -1.17 15.00 -9.13
C LEU A 146 -1.20 15.11 -10.65
N ALA A 147 -0.07 14.81 -11.28
CA ALA A 147 0.10 14.84 -12.73
C ALA A 147 -0.80 13.83 -13.46
N LEU A 148 -1.02 14.08 -14.75
CA LEU A 148 -1.76 13.18 -15.63
C LEU A 148 -1.08 11.80 -15.67
N GLY A 149 -1.85 10.73 -15.46
CA GLY A 149 -1.33 9.36 -15.49
C GLY A 149 -0.41 8.99 -14.33
N GLN A 150 -0.35 9.82 -13.29
CA GLN A 150 0.52 9.58 -12.14
C GLN A 150 0.13 8.30 -11.42
N TRP A 151 1.14 7.60 -10.87
CA TRP A 151 0.93 6.41 -10.05
C TRP A 151 0.70 6.81 -8.60
N VAL A 152 -0.51 6.59 -8.10
CA VAL A 152 -1.02 7.11 -6.82
C VAL A 152 -1.49 5.96 -5.93
N GLY A 153 -1.06 5.99 -4.68
CA GLY A 153 -1.50 5.06 -3.66
C GLY A 153 -2.90 5.37 -3.13
N VAL A 154 -3.66 4.33 -2.78
CA VAL A 154 -4.95 4.44 -2.11
C VAL A 154 -4.81 3.76 -0.75
N GLY A 155 -4.62 4.57 0.30
CA GLY A 155 -4.40 4.13 1.66
C GLY A 155 -5.70 3.84 2.41
N SER A 156 -5.59 3.34 3.64
CA SER A 156 -6.71 3.05 4.56
C SER A 156 -7.80 2.07 4.09
N ILE A 157 -7.68 1.49 2.89
CA ILE A 157 -8.67 0.54 2.33
C ILE A 157 -8.50 -0.92 2.80
N ALA A 158 -7.35 -1.29 3.38
CA ALA A 158 -6.99 -2.69 3.67
C ALA A 158 -7.98 -3.44 4.58
N HIS A 159 -8.69 -2.72 5.46
CA HIS A 159 -9.66 -3.30 6.40
C HIS A 159 -11.10 -3.29 5.87
N LEU A 160 -11.37 -2.59 4.78
CA LEU A 160 -12.71 -2.36 4.28
C LEU A 160 -13.28 -3.62 3.60
N PRO A 161 -14.62 -3.77 3.59
CA PRO A 161 -15.27 -4.80 2.80
C PRO A 161 -15.10 -4.51 1.29
N PRO A 162 -15.04 -5.54 0.43
CA PRO A 162 -14.82 -5.34 -1.01
C PRO A 162 -15.79 -4.34 -1.67
N LYS A 163 -17.07 -4.35 -1.28
CA LYS A 163 -18.06 -3.39 -1.81
C LYS A 163 -17.65 -1.93 -1.58
N GLN A 164 -17.13 -1.61 -0.40
CA GLN A 164 -16.70 -0.26 -0.07
C GLN A 164 -15.39 0.10 -0.79
N ILE A 165 -14.46 -0.85 -0.93
CA ILE A 165 -13.25 -0.68 -1.74
C ILE A 165 -13.63 -0.33 -3.19
N ALA A 166 -14.55 -1.09 -3.79
CA ALA A 166 -15.01 -0.84 -5.15
C ALA A 166 -15.66 0.55 -5.30
N GLN A 167 -16.47 0.97 -4.33
CA GLN A 167 -17.09 2.31 -4.32
C GLN A 167 -16.03 3.43 -4.25
N ILE A 168 -15.01 3.27 -3.40
CA ILE A 168 -13.91 4.24 -3.29
C ILE A 168 -13.14 4.31 -4.61
N LEU A 169 -12.74 3.17 -5.16
CA LEU A 169 -11.96 3.12 -6.40
C LEU A 169 -12.75 3.67 -7.60
N LEU A 170 -14.05 3.36 -7.70
CA LEU A 170 -14.94 3.92 -8.72
C LEU A 170 -15.02 5.44 -8.61
N GLN A 171 -15.20 5.97 -7.40
CA GLN A 171 -15.30 7.41 -7.19
C GLN A 171 -13.98 8.12 -7.55
N ILE A 172 -12.83 7.56 -7.16
CA ILE A 172 -11.53 8.13 -7.57
C ILE A 172 -11.41 8.12 -9.10
N LYS A 173 -11.81 7.02 -9.75
CA LYS A 173 -11.73 6.87 -11.21
C LYS A 173 -12.75 7.70 -11.98
N SER A 174 -13.88 8.08 -11.38
CA SER A 174 -14.83 9.01 -12.02
C SER A 174 -14.25 10.41 -12.11
N GLU A 175 -13.56 10.87 -11.06
CA GLU A 175 -12.91 12.20 -11.04
C GLU A 175 -11.60 12.22 -11.84
N ARG A 176 -10.81 11.14 -11.72
CA ARG A 176 -9.45 11.04 -12.28
C ARG A 176 -9.23 9.69 -12.94
N PRO A 177 -9.86 9.43 -14.11
CA PRO A 177 -9.75 8.16 -14.82
C PRO A 177 -8.32 7.82 -15.23
N ASP A 178 -7.49 8.84 -15.42
CA ASP A 178 -6.08 8.76 -15.84
C ASP A 178 -5.17 8.16 -14.76
N LEU A 179 -5.46 8.36 -13.47
CA LEU A 179 -4.54 7.98 -12.40
C LEU A 179 -4.34 6.46 -12.34
N ARG A 180 -3.09 6.03 -12.23
CA ARG A 180 -2.74 4.62 -12.02
C ARG A 180 -2.84 4.33 -10.53
N LEU A 181 -3.84 3.58 -10.08
CA LEU A 181 -4.07 3.38 -8.65
C LEU A 181 -3.30 2.18 -8.08
N HIS A 182 -2.62 2.37 -6.95
CA HIS A 182 -2.06 1.31 -6.12
C HIS A 182 -2.95 1.04 -4.90
N GLY A 183 -3.51 -0.15 -4.77
CA GLY A 183 -4.27 -0.53 -3.58
C GLY A 183 -3.37 -1.08 -2.47
N PHE A 184 -3.27 -0.38 -1.34
CA PHE A 184 -2.45 -0.87 -0.22
C PHE A 184 -3.15 -1.94 0.59
N GLY A 185 -2.48 -3.09 0.80
CA GLY A 185 -2.94 -4.18 1.66
C GLY A 185 -4.26 -4.82 1.25
N VAL A 186 -4.60 -4.83 -0.03
CA VAL A 186 -5.88 -5.37 -0.53
C VAL A 186 -5.87 -6.90 -0.41
N LYS A 187 -6.88 -7.46 0.25
CA LYS A 187 -6.98 -8.92 0.50
C LYS A 187 -7.38 -9.68 -0.76
N LEU A 188 -6.97 -10.96 -0.89
CA LEU A 188 -7.37 -11.86 -1.99
C LEU A 188 -8.85 -11.79 -2.33
N ARG A 189 -9.73 -11.84 -1.31
CA ARG A 189 -11.19 -11.81 -1.51
C ARG A 189 -11.68 -10.56 -2.27
N ALA A 190 -10.99 -9.43 -2.10
CA ALA A 190 -11.31 -8.19 -2.80
C ALA A 190 -10.67 -8.20 -4.19
N LEU A 191 -9.42 -8.64 -4.31
CA LEU A 191 -8.72 -8.79 -5.61
C LEU A 191 -9.40 -9.81 -6.53
N ALA A 192 -10.12 -10.79 -5.99
CA ALA A 192 -10.92 -11.75 -6.74
C ALA A 192 -12.15 -11.12 -7.42
N GLN A 193 -12.50 -9.88 -7.10
CA GLN A 193 -13.59 -9.16 -7.77
C GLN A 193 -13.07 -8.46 -9.04
N PRO A 194 -13.59 -8.78 -10.24
CA PRO A 194 -13.12 -8.20 -11.50
C PRO A 194 -13.14 -6.67 -11.49
N LEU A 195 -14.20 -6.07 -10.94
CA LEU A 195 -14.30 -4.62 -10.84
C LEU A 195 -13.13 -3.99 -10.06
N ILE A 196 -12.75 -4.55 -8.91
CA ILE A 196 -11.62 -4.05 -8.12
C ILE A 196 -10.32 -4.30 -8.87
N TRP A 197 -10.18 -5.46 -9.49
CA TRP A 197 -9.02 -5.80 -10.31
C TRP A 197 -8.80 -4.80 -11.45
N ASP A 198 -9.85 -4.44 -12.17
CA ASP A 198 -9.79 -3.57 -13.35
C ASP A 198 -9.51 -2.10 -12.99
N LEU A 199 -10.00 -1.65 -11.84
CA LEU A 199 -9.79 -0.27 -11.37
C LEU A 199 -8.36 -0.03 -10.85
N LEU A 200 -7.64 -1.07 -10.47
CA LEU A 200 -6.28 -0.99 -9.94
C LEU A 200 -5.23 -1.14 -11.04
N TYR A 201 -4.23 -0.27 -11.01
CA TYR A 201 -3.00 -0.45 -11.79
C TYR A 201 -2.08 -1.46 -11.09
N SER A 202 -1.93 -1.32 -9.78
CA SER A 202 -1.18 -2.25 -8.94
C SER A 202 -1.81 -2.42 -7.56
N ALA A 203 -1.35 -3.42 -6.81
CA ALA A 203 -1.72 -3.61 -5.41
C ALA A 203 -0.62 -4.37 -4.67
N ASP A 204 -0.63 -4.26 -3.36
CA ASP A 204 0.06 -5.20 -2.49
C ASP A 204 -0.92 -5.96 -1.61
N SER A 205 -0.44 -7.08 -1.08
CA SER A 205 -1.06 -7.71 0.05
C SER A 205 -0.01 -8.31 0.95
N ALA A 206 -0.20 -8.16 2.26
CA ALA A 206 0.63 -8.81 3.25
C ALA A 206 0.39 -10.33 3.19
N ALA A 207 1.27 -11.03 2.51
CA ALA A 207 1.27 -12.48 2.45
C ALA A 207 1.60 -13.10 3.84
N ALA A 208 2.29 -12.33 4.69
CA ALA A 208 2.61 -12.64 6.09
C ALA A 208 1.42 -12.51 7.08
N GLY A 209 0.22 -12.21 6.61
CA GLY A 209 -0.98 -12.01 7.44
C GLY A 209 -1.98 -13.17 7.45
N LEU A 210 -1.60 -14.37 6.98
CA LEU A 210 -2.50 -15.52 6.98
C LEU A 210 -2.88 -15.93 8.40
N TYR A 211 -4.05 -15.48 8.82
CA TYR A 211 -4.70 -15.84 10.08
C TYR A 211 -5.29 -17.25 9.95
N ARG A 212 -4.91 -18.19 10.84
CA ARG A 212 -5.78 -19.30 11.22
C ARG A 212 -6.69 -18.79 12.35
N GLY A 213 -7.99 -19.10 12.28
CA GLY A 213 -9.02 -18.59 13.19
C GLY A 213 -8.72 -18.73 14.69
N ASN A 214 -9.50 -18.01 15.50
CA ASN A 214 -9.57 -18.05 16.97
C ASN A 214 -8.47 -17.28 17.75
N GLY A 215 -8.28 -16.00 17.44
CA GLY A 215 -7.74 -15.06 18.44
C GLY A 215 -6.26 -15.21 18.83
N GLN A 216 -5.47 -16.07 18.17
CA GLN A 216 -4.04 -16.22 18.45
C GLN A 216 -3.16 -15.53 17.39
N LEU A 217 -2.16 -14.78 17.89
CA LEU A 217 -1.08 -14.03 17.25
C LEU A 217 -1.08 -13.91 15.71
N LYS A 218 -1.17 -12.65 15.24
CA LYS A 218 -1.17 -12.13 13.87
C LYS A 218 0.03 -12.53 12.98
N TYR A 219 0.91 -13.44 13.40
CA TYR A 219 2.22 -13.68 12.78
C TYR A 219 2.76 -15.12 12.90
N CYS A 220 1.94 -16.12 13.28
CA CYS A 220 2.43 -17.44 13.67
C CYS A 220 3.17 -18.26 12.58
N ASP A 221 3.13 -17.87 11.30
CA ASP A 221 3.98 -18.49 10.26
C ASP A 221 4.49 -17.47 9.22
N SER A 222 4.59 -16.20 9.65
CA SER A 222 4.99 -15.08 8.78
C SER A 222 6.46 -15.12 8.33
N ASN A 223 7.22 -16.09 8.84
CA ASN A 223 8.63 -16.33 8.51
C ASN A 223 8.80 -17.33 7.35
N ASN A 224 7.73 -18.00 6.90
CA ASN A 224 7.83 -18.98 5.82
C ASN A 224 7.54 -18.34 4.45
N PRO A 225 8.56 -18.14 3.58
CA PRO A 225 8.36 -17.52 2.28
C PRO A 225 7.48 -18.35 1.35
N LEU A 226 7.41 -19.68 1.51
CA LEU A 226 6.58 -20.54 0.66
C LEU A 226 5.08 -20.28 0.86
N THR A 227 4.67 -19.97 2.08
CA THR A 227 3.28 -19.58 2.41
C THR A 227 2.91 -18.30 1.66
N ALA A 228 3.84 -17.35 1.58
CA ALA A 228 3.64 -16.12 0.86
C ALA A 228 3.70 -16.27 -0.67
N VAL A 229 4.57 -17.16 -1.18
CA VAL A 229 4.59 -17.54 -2.60
C VAL A 229 3.29 -18.20 -3.00
N THR A 230 2.77 -19.12 -2.19
CA THR A 230 1.48 -19.78 -2.43
C THR A 230 0.33 -18.78 -2.45
N TYR A 231 0.34 -17.82 -1.51
CA TYR A 231 -0.62 -16.72 -1.49
C TYR A 231 -0.56 -15.88 -2.77
N ALA A 232 0.64 -15.47 -3.19
CA ALA A 232 0.84 -14.69 -4.41
C ALA A 232 0.44 -15.48 -5.68
N ALA A 233 0.67 -16.79 -5.71
CA ALA A 233 0.28 -17.66 -6.83
C ALA A 233 -1.26 -17.80 -6.99
N ASN A 234 -2.02 -17.53 -5.93
CA ASN A 234 -3.48 -17.48 -5.96
C ASN A 234 -4.02 -16.13 -6.47
N ILE A 235 -3.16 -15.12 -6.61
CA ILE A 235 -3.53 -13.83 -7.21
C ILE A 235 -3.42 -13.99 -8.70
N ARG A 236 -4.56 -14.27 -9.31
CA ARG A 236 -4.72 -14.37 -10.75
C ARG A 236 -5.81 -13.41 -11.16
N GLU A 237 -5.72 -12.99 -12.41
CA GLU A 237 -6.81 -12.25 -13.02
C GLU A 237 -8.13 -13.02 -12.83
N PRO A 238 -9.17 -12.38 -12.25
CA PRO A 238 -10.46 -13.03 -12.05
C PRO A 238 -11.00 -13.53 -13.39
N ASN A 239 -11.52 -14.75 -13.42
CA ASN A 239 -12.07 -15.31 -14.66
C ASN A 239 -13.29 -14.47 -15.11
N PRO A 240 -13.26 -13.85 -16.31
CA PRO A 240 -14.32 -12.95 -16.77
C PRO A 240 -15.68 -13.65 -16.94
N THR A 241 -15.68 -14.98 -17.04
CA THR A 241 -16.87 -15.78 -17.35
C THR A 241 -17.84 -15.95 -16.16
N ILE A 242 -17.37 -15.76 -14.91
CA ILE A 242 -18.17 -16.06 -13.70
C ILE A 242 -19.25 -14.98 -13.42
N PHE A 243 -19.18 -13.81 -14.06
CA PHE A 243 -20.09 -12.68 -13.75
C PHE A 243 -21.30 -12.55 -14.68
N ARG A 244 -21.46 -13.40 -15.71
CA ARG A 244 -22.70 -13.44 -16.51
C ARG A 244 -23.89 -14.12 -15.82
N GLN A 245 -23.72 -14.69 -14.63
CA GLN A 245 -24.81 -15.39 -13.91
C GLN A 245 -25.44 -14.62 -12.74
N ILE A 246 -24.98 -13.40 -12.43
CA ILE A 246 -25.56 -12.60 -11.32
C ILE A 246 -26.42 -11.43 -11.84
N THR A 247 -26.51 -11.24 -13.16
CA THR A 247 -27.47 -10.30 -13.76
C THR A 247 -28.41 -11.08 -14.67
N ILE A 248 -29.45 -11.66 -14.08
CA ILE A 248 -30.80 -11.98 -14.60
C ILE A 248 -31.40 -12.97 -13.59
N SER A 249 -31.90 -12.43 -12.49
CA SER A 249 -32.99 -13.01 -11.71
C SER A 249 -33.82 -11.81 -11.27
N LYS A 250 -35.04 -11.75 -11.78
CA LYS A 250 -36.01 -10.67 -11.59
C LYS A 250 -36.34 -10.41 -10.12
#